data_AF-A0A7W0FI24-F1
#
_entry.id   AF-A0A7W0FI24-F1
#
_cell.length_a   1.000
_cell.length_b   1.000
_cell.length_c   1.000
_cell.angle_alpha   90.00
_cell.angle_beta   90.00
_cell.angle_gamma   90.00
#
_symmetry.space_group_name_H-M   'P 1'
#
loop_
_entity.id
_entity.type
_entity.pdbx_description
1 polymer ?
#
loop_
_entity_poly.entity_id
_entity_poly.type
_entity_poly.pdbx_seq_one_letter_code
_entity_poly.pdbx_strand_id
1 'polypeptide(L)'
;MKRKLTLGQQYLRDIAILLVIALAIFLFIKIKAWTAETSNMKLTSSGEYRSYQLYVPNSYNPKRPAPLVISLHGYSSKPSDMIYSSRWNDLADEEGLIVVYPLGYGNPTYWHTSGYAYSGRNAQKDV
;
A
#
# COMPACT_ATOMS: atom_id res chain seq x y z
N MET A 1 16.48 27.83 41.81
CA MET A 1 15.20 28.59 41.75
C MET A 1 14.58 28.43 40.37
N LYS A 2 13.41 27.78 40.23
CA LYS A 2 12.66 27.82 38.96
C LYS A 2 11.89 29.13 38.89
N ARG A 3 12.20 29.99 37.92
CA ARG A 3 11.48 31.25 37.68
C ARG A 3 10.04 30.92 37.26
N LYS A 4 9.03 31.42 37.97
CA LYS A 4 7.62 31.22 37.59
C LYS A 4 7.32 32.03 36.32
N LEU A 5 6.59 31.43 35.38
CA LEU A 5 6.13 32.07 34.15
C LEU A 5 5.03 33.10 34.46
N THR A 6 5.00 34.21 33.72
CA THR A 6 3.87 35.15 33.74
C THR A 6 2.62 34.54 33.12
N LEU A 7 1.44 35.12 33.37
CA LEU A 7 0.18 34.63 32.81
C LEU A 7 0.21 34.58 31.27
N GLY A 8 0.75 35.62 30.62
CA GLY A 8 0.94 35.65 29.16
C GLY A 8 1.92 34.59 28.65
N GLN A 9 3.01 34.32 29.39
CA GLN A 9 3.93 33.23 29.06
C GLN A 9 3.29 31.84 29.22
N GLN A 10 2.37 31.67 30.18
CA GLN A 10 1.60 30.43 30.34
C GLN A 10 0.64 30.23 29.16
N TYR A 11 -0.13 31.25 28.78
CA TYR A 11 -1.03 31.17 27.62
C TYR A 11 -0.27 30.89 26.32
N LEU A 12 0.86 31.55 26.07
CA LEU A 12 1.67 31.30 24.88
C LEU A 12 2.23 29.88 24.84
N ARG A 13 2.71 29.36 26.00
CA ARG A 13 3.15 27.97 26.12
C ARG A 13 2.01 27.02 25.83
N ASP A 14 0.84 27.23 26.42
CA ASP A 14 -0.29 26.32 26.30
C ASP A 14 -0.86 26.33 24.87
N ILE A 15 -0.96 27.50 24.23
CA ILE A 15 -1.30 27.61 22.80
C ILE A 15 -0.27 26.89 21.93
N ALA A 16 1.03 27.09 22.18
CA ALA A 16 2.07 26.39 21.42
C ALA A 16 1.98 24.87 21.58
N ILE A 17 1.71 24.37 22.80
CA ILE A 17 1.48 22.95 23.06
C ILE A 17 0.25 22.45 22.27
N LEU A 18 -0.86 23.18 22.31
CA LEU A 18 -2.08 22.81 21.57
C LEU A 18 -1.84 22.78 20.05
N LEU A 19 -1.09 23.74 19.50
CA LEU A 19 -0.75 23.75 18.08
C LEU A 19 0.14 22.57 17.68
N VAL A 20 1.13 22.22 18.51
CA VAL A 20 1.98 21.05 18.29
C VAL A 20 1.15 19.75 18.32
N ILE A 21 0.24 19.63 19.28
CA ILE A 21 -0.67 18.47 19.37
C ILE A 21 -1.57 18.40 18.15
N ALA A 22 -2.18 19.53 17.74
CA ALA A 22 -3.06 19.57 16.57
C ALA A 22 -2.31 19.20 15.28
N LEU A 23 -1.08 19.69 15.10
CA LEU A 23 -0.23 19.33 13.98
C LEU A 23 0.11 17.83 14.01
N ALA A 24 0.46 17.28 15.17
CA ALA A 24 0.76 15.86 15.32
C ALA A 24 -0.45 14.98 14.96
N ILE A 25 -1.65 15.35 15.42
CA ILE A 25 -2.91 14.65 15.06
C ILE A 25 -3.16 14.74 13.56
N PHE A 26 -3.03 15.92 12.96
CA PHE A 26 -3.19 16.12 11.52
C PHE A 26 -2.23 15.25 10.70
N LEU A 27 -0.95 15.23 11.07
CA LEU A 27 0.06 14.41 10.42
C LEU A 27 -0.22 12.91 10.59
N PHE A 28 -0.66 12.49 11.78
CA PHE A 28 -1.03 11.09 12.03
C PHE A 28 -2.20 10.63 11.13
N ILE A 29 -3.23 11.47 10.97
CA ILE A 29 -4.35 11.19 10.07
C ILE A 29 -3.87 11.06 8.62
N LYS A 30 -2.97 11.95 8.18
CA LYS A 30 -2.39 11.89 6.82
C LYS A 30 -1.55 10.64 6.59
N ILE A 31 -0.76 10.23 7.58
CA ILE A 31 0.04 8.99 7.49
C ILE A 31 -0.88 7.78 7.38
N LYS A 32 -1.93 7.70 8.21
CA LYS A 32 -2.90 6.60 8.17
C LYS A 32 -3.67 6.53 6.86
N ALA A 33 -4.10 7.66 6.32
CA ALA A 33 -4.76 7.72 5.03
C ALA A 33 -3.84 7.33 3.85
N TRP A 34 -2.54 7.52 4.01
CA TRP A 34 -1.55 7.19 2.97
C TRP A 34 -1.10 5.72 3.03
N THR A 35 -1.17 5.09 4.20
CA THR A 35 -0.86 3.66 4.33
C THR A 35 -2.06 2.82 3.94
N ALA A 36 -2.07 2.31 2.71
CA ALA A 36 -3.00 1.26 2.33
C ALA A 36 -2.82 0.02 3.22
N GLU A 37 -3.87 -0.38 3.94
CA GLU A 37 -3.89 -1.66 4.67
C GLU A 37 -3.99 -2.80 3.66
N THR A 38 -2.85 -3.37 3.29
CA THR A 38 -2.77 -4.55 2.42
C THR A 38 -2.22 -5.74 3.19
N SER A 39 -2.66 -6.93 2.79
CA SER A 39 -2.14 -8.19 3.32
C SER A 39 -1.04 -8.72 2.40
N ASN A 40 0.10 -9.09 2.97
CA ASN A 40 1.14 -9.80 2.23
C ASN A 40 0.78 -11.28 2.17
N MET A 41 0.54 -11.76 0.95
CA MET A 41 0.10 -13.13 0.69
C MET A 41 1.14 -13.87 -0.14
N LYS A 42 1.12 -15.19 -0.04
CA LYS A 42 1.95 -16.09 -0.85
C LYS A 42 1.08 -17.17 -1.47
N LEU A 43 1.44 -17.60 -2.66
CA LEU A 43 0.85 -18.77 -3.31
C LEU A 43 1.92 -19.53 -4.08
N THR A 44 1.65 -20.81 -4.36
CA THR A 44 2.43 -21.59 -5.31
C THR A 44 1.69 -21.58 -6.64
N SER A 45 2.34 -21.10 -7.70
CA SER A 45 1.84 -21.15 -9.07
C SER A 45 2.90 -21.77 -9.96
N SER A 46 2.53 -22.77 -10.76
CA SER A 46 3.45 -23.49 -11.65
C SER A 46 4.69 -24.07 -10.97
N GLY A 47 4.58 -24.44 -9.68
CA GLY A 47 5.69 -24.95 -8.87
C GLY A 47 6.60 -23.86 -8.27
N GLU A 48 6.30 -22.58 -8.49
CA GLU A 48 7.08 -21.45 -8.00
C GLU A 48 6.34 -20.71 -6.88
N TYR A 49 7.08 -20.25 -5.86
CA TYR A 49 6.51 -19.39 -4.81
C TYR A 49 6.38 -17.95 -5.32
N ARG A 50 5.16 -17.43 -5.30
CA ARG A 50 4.83 -16.04 -5.66
C ARG A 50 4.34 -15.30 -4.44
N SER A 51 4.77 -14.05 -4.29
CA SER A 51 4.28 -13.15 -3.25
C SER A 51 3.47 -12.03 -3.90
N TYR A 52 2.43 -11.56 -3.22
CA TYR A 52 1.59 -10.46 -3.68
C TYR A 52 1.04 -9.69 -2.49
N GLN A 53 0.68 -8.43 -2.71
CA GLN A 53 -0.12 -7.66 -1.76
C GLN A 53 -1.58 -7.70 -2.20
N LEU A 54 -2.47 -7.95 -1.24
CA LEU A 54 -3.91 -8.05 -1.44
C LEU A 54 -4.60 -6.90 -0.73
N TYR A 55 -5.46 -6.19 -1.45
CA TYR A 55 -6.38 -5.22 -0.90
C TYR A 55 -7.82 -5.71 -1.05
N VAL A 56 -8.51 -5.80 0.09
CA VAL A 56 -9.93 -6.18 0.15
C VAL A 56 -10.66 -5.02 0.81
N PRO A 57 -11.59 -4.34 0.12
CA PRO A 57 -12.32 -3.22 0.70
C PRO A 57 -13.25 -3.72 1.80
N ASN A 58 -13.55 -2.86 2.78
CA ASN A 58 -14.44 -3.20 3.89
C ASN A 58 -15.87 -3.54 3.42
N SER A 59 -16.26 -3.06 2.23
CA SER A 59 -17.55 -3.33 1.58
C SER A 59 -17.65 -4.73 0.97
N TYR A 60 -16.54 -5.48 0.90
CA TYR A 60 -16.52 -6.82 0.29
C TYR A 60 -17.46 -7.79 1.01
N ASN A 61 -18.34 -8.43 0.23
CA ASN A 61 -19.23 -9.47 0.71
C ASN A 61 -18.90 -10.80 0.01
N PRO A 62 -18.38 -11.82 0.72
CA PRO A 62 -18.00 -13.09 0.10
C PRO A 62 -19.18 -13.89 -0.48
N LYS A 63 -20.43 -13.50 -0.19
CA LYS A 63 -21.64 -14.10 -0.78
C LYS A 63 -22.02 -13.48 -2.13
N ARG A 64 -21.34 -12.41 -2.56
CA ARG A 64 -21.58 -11.73 -3.84
C ARG A 64 -20.28 -11.75 -4.65
N PRO A 65 -20.32 -12.15 -5.94
CA PRO A 65 -19.14 -12.03 -6.80
C PRO A 65 -18.64 -10.58 -6.82
N ALA A 66 -17.34 -10.40 -6.63
CA ALA A 66 -16.67 -9.10 -6.72
C ALA A 66 -15.71 -9.10 -7.92
N PRO A 67 -15.55 -7.97 -8.64
CA PRO A 67 -14.51 -7.83 -9.64
C PRO A 67 -13.12 -7.99 -9.01
N LEU A 68 -12.19 -8.58 -9.76
CA LEU A 68 -10.78 -8.68 -9.38
C LEU A 68 -9.93 -7.88 -10.35
N VAL A 69 -9.15 -6.95 -9.82
CA VAL A 69 -8.12 -6.21 -10.56
C VAL A 69 -6.75 -6.76 -10.19
N ILE A 70 -5.96 -7.14 -11.19
CA ILE A 70 -4.55 -7.49 -11.02
C ILE A 70 -3.72 -6.32 -11.55
N SER A 71 -3.00 -5.64 -10.67
CA SER A 71 -2.24 -4.43 -11.00
C SER A 71 -0.73 -4.69 -10.93
N LEU A 72 -0.09 -4.64 -12.10
CA LEU A 72 1.31 -5.03 -12.27
C LEU A 72 2.24 -3.81 -12.27
N HIS A 73 3.21 -3.78 -11.36
CA HIS A 73 4.24 -2.73 -11.30
C HIS A 73 5.17 -2.75 -12.52
N GLY A 74 5.88 -1.65 -12.79
CA GLY A 74 6.88 -1.57 -13.86
C GLY A 74 8.22 -2.25 -13.52
N TYR A 75 9.19 -2.16 -14.43
CA TYR A 75 10.56 -2.63 -14.20
C TYR A 75 11.21 -1.90 -13.00
N SER A 76 11.97 -2.62 -12.19
CA SER A 76 12.65 -2.13 -10.99
C SER A 76 11.71 -1.55 -9.90
N SER A 77 10.41 -1.77 -10.01
CA SER A 77 9.38 -1.33 -9.06
C SER A 77 8.81 -2.49 -8.25
N LYS A 78 7.95 -2.23 -7.27
CA LYS A 78 7.40 -3.24 -6.35
C LYS A 78 5.90 -2.99 -6.11
N PRO A 79 5.17 -3.96 -5.53
CA PRO A 79 3.75 -3.81 -5.22
C PRO A 79 3.40 -2.49 -4.51
N SER A 80 4.20 -2.06 -3.53
CA SER A 80 3.95 -0.82 -2.79
C SER A 80 3.96 0.44 -3.67
N ASP A 81 4.80 0.47 -4.70
CA ASP A 81 4.89 1.63 -5.59
C ASP A 81 3.66 1.68 -6.50
N MET A 82 3.18 0.51 -6.96
CA MET A 82 1.94 0.41 -7.74
C MET A 82 0.71 0.76 -6.91
N ILE A 83 0.63 0.29 -5.65
CA ILE A 83 -0.43 0.67 -4.71
C ILE A 83 -0.49 2.19 -4.56
N TYR A 84 0.67 2.82 -4.37
CA TYR A 84 0.72 4.27 -4.18
C TYR A 84 0.36 5.07 -5.44
N SER A 85 0.82 4.62 -6.61
CA SER A 85 0.70 5.40 -7.85
C SER A 85 -0.63 5.20 -8.58
N SER A 86 -1.30 4.07 -8.40
CA SER A 86 -2.46 3.69 -9.22
C SER A 86 -3.81 4.15 -8.71
N ARG A 87 -3.96 4.38 -7.39
CA ARG A 87 -5.24 4.66 -6.73
C ARG A 87 -6.30 3.57 -6.88
N TRP A 88 -5.91 2.33 -7.21
CA TRP A 88 -6.88 1.24 -7.32
C TRP A 88 -7.59 0.94 -6.00
N ASN A 89 -6.97 1.20 -4.85
CA ASN A 89 -7.61 1.02 -3.54
C ASN A 89 -8.76 2.00 -3.30
N ASP A 90 -8.65 3.24 -3.79
CA ASP A 90 -9.72 4.24 -3.67
C ASP A 90 -10.95 3.75 -4.44
N LEU A 91 -10.74 3.29 -5.67
CA LEU A 91 -11.81 2.71 -6.49
C LEU A 91 -12.34 1.37 -5.93
N ALA A 92 -11.49 0.60 -5.26
CA ALA A 92 -11.88 -0.61 -4.56
C ALA A 92 -12.87 -0.33 -3.43
N ASP A 93 -12.64 0.72 -2.64
CA ASP A 93 -13.57 1.16 -1.61
C ASP A 93 -14.90 1.66 -2.20
N GLU A 94 -14.84 2.38 -3.32
CA GLU A 94 -16.03 2.94 -4.00
C GLU A 94 -16.90 1.87 -4.68
N GLU A 95 -16.28 0.94 -5.41
CA GLU A 95 -16.97 0.00 -6.30
C GLU A 95 -17.03 -1.43 -5.76
N GLY A 96 -16.39 -1.70 -4.62
CA GLY A 96 -16.36 -3.03 -4.00
C GLY A 96 -15.56 -4.06 -4.78
N LEU A 97 -14.53 -3.64 -5.53
CA LEU A 97 -13.60 -4.53 -6.22
C LEU A 97 -12.44 -4.96 -5.32
N ILE A 98 -11.86 -6.12 -5.59
CA ILE A 98 -10.63 -6.61 -4.93
C ILE A 98 -9.43 -6.25 -5.80
N VAL A 99 -8.32 -5.86 -5.19
CA VAL A 99 -7.08 -5.56 -5.92
C VAL A 99 -5.94 -6.45 -5.46
N VAL A 100 -5.24 -7.05 -6.41
CA VAL A 100 -4.03 -7.85 -6.20
C VAL A 100 -2.84 -7.14 -6.86
N TYR A 101 -1.75 -7.01 -6.13
CA TYR A 101 -0.49 -6.41 -6.56
C TYR A 101 0.63 -7.46 -6.45
N PRO A 102 0.86 -8.27 -7.49
CA PRO A 102 1.89 -9.30 -7.45
C PRO A 102 3.31 -8.71 -7.49
N LEU A 103 4.25 -9.39 -6.85
CA LEU A 103 5.68 -9.07 -6.91
C LEU A 103 6.32 -9.80 -8.10
N GLY A 104 6.98 -9.04 -8.98
CA GLY A 104 7.81 -9.57 -10.06
C GLY A 104 9.05 -10.33 -9.56
N TYR A 105 9.84 -10.88 -10.47
CA TYR A 105 11.02 -11.69 -10.14
C TYR A 105 12.32 -10.86 -10.19
N GLY A 106 13.35 -11.32 -9.50
CA GLY A 106 14.72 -10.82 -9.65
C GLY A 106 15.05 -9.51 -8.92
N ASN A 107 16.28 -9.04 -9.12
CA ASN A 107 16.78 -7.76 -8.63
C ASN A 107 17.65 -7.10 -9.72
N PRO A 108 17.23 -5.98 -10.34
CA PRO A 108 15.95 -5.29 -10.14
C PRO A 108 14.75 -6.19 -10.49
N THR A 109 13.57 -5.88 -9.97
CA THR A 109 12.34 -6.65 -10.18
C THR A 109 11.79 -6.50 -11.61
N TYR A 110 11.34 -7.60 -12.23
CA TYR A 110 10.79 -7.60 -13.60
C TYR A 110 9.75 -8.70 -13.83
N TRP A 111 9.06 -8.61 -14.97
CA TRP A 111 8.12 -9.63 -15.48
C TRP A 111 8.75 -10.37 -16.66
N HIS A 112 8.53 -11.69 -16.74
CA HIS A 112 8.89 -12.45 -17.93
C HIS A 112 7.87 -12.17 -19.03
N THR A 113 8.18 -11.22 -19.92
CA THR A 113 7.29 -10.86 -21.04
C THR A 113 7.61 -11.60 -22.33
N SER A 114 8.70 -12.37 -22.37
CA SER A 114 9.05 -13.21 -23.52
C SER A 114 9.67 -14.55 -23.08
N GLY A 115 9.36 -15.62 -23.80
CA GLY A 115 9.81 -16.99 -23.48
C GLY A 115 11.32 -17.24 -23.56
N TYR A 116 12.09 -16.24 -23.97
CA TYR A 116 13.55 -16.27 -24.03
C TYR A 116 14.21 -15.29 -23.05
N ALA A 117 13.45 -14.46 -22.34
CA ALA A 117 14.01 -13.50 -21.39
C ALA A 117 14.43 -14.20 -20.10
N TYR A 118 15.75 -14.41 -19.95
CA TYR A 118 16.48 -14.89 -18.77
C TYR A 118 15.98 -16.22 -18.19
N SER A 119 16.85 -17.25 -18.23
CA SER A 119 16.70 -18.59 -17.63
C SER A 119 15.85 -19.64 -18.37
N GLY A 120 15.33 -19.35 -19.57
CA GLY A 120 14.60 -20.37 -20.38
C GLY A 120 13.25 -20.79 -19.78
N ARG A 121 12.66 -19.94 -18.90
CA ARG A 121 11.35 -20.16 -18.32
C ARG A 121 10.25 -19.69 -19.29
N ASN A 122 9.19 -20.49 -19.40
CA ASN A 122 8.06 -20.19 -20.27
C ASN A 122 7.18 -19.11 -19.61
N ALA A 123 7.09 -17.94 -20.24
CA ALA A 123 6.25 -16.82 -19.81
C ALA A 123 4.76 -17.19 -19.62
N GLN A 124 4.27 -18.24 -20.30
CA GLN A 124 2.90 -18.75 -20.12
C GLN A 124 2.69 -19.51 -18.80
N LYS A 125 3.76 -19.89 -18.10
CA LYS A 125 3.69 -20.49 -16.75
C LYS A 125 3.75 -19.44 -15.63
N ASP A 126 4.04 -18.19 -15.98
CA ASP A 126 4.29 -17.08 -15.05
C ASP A 126 3.06 -16.19 -14.81
N VAL A 127 1.95 -16.44 -15.51
CA VAL A 127 0.61 -15.86 -15.26
C VAL A 127 -0.27 -16.79 -14.45
#